data_AF-A0A2V5XRE7-F1
#
_entry.id   AF-A0A2V5XRE7-F1
#
_cell.length_a   1.000
_cell.length_b   1.000
_cell.length_c   1.000
_cell.angle_alpha   90.00
_cell.angle_beta   90.00
_cell.angle_gamma   90.00
#
_symmetry.space_group_name_H-M   'P 1'
#
loop_
_entity.id
_entity.type
_entity.pdbx_description
1 polymer ?
#
loop_
_entity_poly.entity_id
_entity_poly.type
_entity_poly.pdbx_seq_one_letter_code
_entity_poly.pdbx_strand_id
1 'polypeptide(L)' 'MSQLKIREMPEEERPREKLLARGPDALTNAELIAILLRTGRPGMNVVEVARELLDRYKSFAELSRCSVKELS' A
#
# COMPACT_ATOMS: atom_id res chain seq x y z
N MET A 1 13.99 -13.30 2.07
CA MET A 1 13.92 -12.35 3.19
C MET A 1 12.50 -12.37 3.71
N SER A 2 12.33 -12.62 4.99
CA SER A 2 11.03 -12.75 5.66
C SER A 2 10.19 -11.49 5.42
N GLN A 3 9.08 -11.65 4.72
CA GLN A 3 8.09 -10.60 4.57
C GLN A 3 7.38 -10.42 5.90
N LEU A 4 7.72 -9.34 6.58
CA LEU A 4 6.94 -8.87 7.72
C LEU A 4 5.51 -8.67 7.23
N LYS A 5 4.59 -9.44 7.83
CA LYS A 5 3.16 -9.20 7.68
C LYS A 5 2.88 -7.85 8.33
N ILE A 6 1.93 -7.09 7.79
CA ILE A 6 1.55 -5.78 8.37
C ILE A 6 1.21 -5.89 9.86
N ARG A 7 0.65 -7.03 10.29
CA ARG A 7 0.30 -7.28 11.70
C ARG A 7 1.52 -7.46 12.62
N GLU A 8 2.69 -7.78 12.05
CA GLU A 8 3.96 -7.94 12.75
C GLU A 8 4.72 -6.60 12.86
N MET A 9 4.29 -5.57 12.12
CA MET A 9 4.82 -4.22 12.29
C MET A 9 4.38 -3.65 13.64
N PRO A 10 5.20 -2.75 14.25
CA PRO A 10 4.76 -1.93 15.36
C PRO A 10 3.43 -1.25 15.05
N GLU A 11 2.55 -1.14 16.04
CA GLU A 11 1.18 -0.63 15.83
C GLU A 11 1.18 0.78 15.22
N GLU A 12 2.10 1.63 15.67
CA GLU A 12 2.31 2.99 15.14
C GLU A 12 2.78 3.06 13.69
N GLU A 13 3.34 1.97 13.15
CA GLU A 13 3.77 1.87 11.75
C GLU A 13 2.72 1.19 10.86
N ARG A 14 1.71 0.54 11.45
CA ARG A 14 0.64 -0.08 10.66
C ARG A 14 -0.15 1.03 9.97
N PRO A 15 -0.35 0.98 8.64
CA PRO A 15 -0.92 2.09 7.88
C PRO A 15 -2.25 2.60 8.44
N ARG A 16 -3.16 1.70 8.82
CA ARG A 16 -4.48 2.06 9.36
C ARG A 16 -4.40 2.71 10.74
N GLU A 17 -3.52 2.23 11.58
CA GLU A 17 -3.38 2.70 12.96
C GLU A 17 -2.64 4.03 12.97
N LYS A 18 -1.62 4.16 12.12
CA LYS A 18 -0.95 5.43 11.80
C LYS A 18 -1.92 6.48 11.25
N LEU A 19 -2.83 6.10 10.35
CA LEU A 19 -3.88 6.99 9.83
C LEU A 19 -4.82 7.47 10.94
N LEU A 20 -5.26 6.56 11.82
CA LEU A 20 -6.12 6.92 12.95
C LEU A 20 -5.42 7.85 13.95
N ALA A 21 -4.13 7.62 14.21
CA ALA A 21 -3.38 8.37 15.22
C ALA A 21 -2.84 9.73 14.72
N ARG A 22 -2.41 9.81 13.45
CA ARG A 22 -1.65 10.95 12.91
C ARG A 22 -2.28 11.60 11.69
N GLY A 23 -3.40 11.06 11.19
CA GLY A 23 -4.07 11.57 9.99
C GLY A 23 -3.38 11.15 8.69
N PRO A 24 -3.97 11.50 7.53
CA PRO A 24 -3.53 11.04 6.22
C PRO A 24 -2.14 11.56 5.81
N ASP A 25 -1.75 12.75 6.27
CA ASP A 25 -0.46 13.39 5.92
C ASP A 25 0.75 12.64 6.50
N ALA A 26 0.54 11.79 7.50
CA ALA A 26 1.60 10.94 8.06
C ALA A 26 1.89 9.70 7.19
N LEU A 27 1.08 9.42 6.17
CA LEU A 27 1.20 8.25 5.31
C LEU A 27 1.91 8.59 4.00
N THR A 28 2.72 7.66 3.56
CA THR A 28 3.22 7.65 2.18
C THR A 28 2.10 7.27 1.22
N ASN A 29 2.24 7.67 -0.05
CA ASN A 29 1.32 7.29 -1.12
C ASN A 29 1.11 5.77 -1.20
N ALA A 30 2.16 4.98 -0.95
CA ALA A 30 2.08 3.52 -0.93
C ALA A 30 1.24 3.01 0.24
N GLU A 31 1.39 3.59 1.43
CA GLU A 31 0.57 3.22 2.59
C GLU A 31 -0.91 3.57 2.36
N LEU A 32 -1.21 4.70 1.70
CA LEU A 32 -2.59 5.05 1.33
C LEU A 32 -3.23 4.02 0.39
N ILE A 33 -2.53 3.61 -0.67
CA ILE A 33 -3.01 2.52 -1.55
C ILE A 33 -3.12 1.21 -0.78
N ALA A 34 -2.15 0.91 0.09
CA ALA A 34 -2.14 -0.32 0.85
C ALA A 34 -3.37 -0.47 1.76
N ILE A 35 -3.86 0.64 2.32
CA ILE A 35 -5.11 0.67 3.09
C ILE A 35 -6.31 0.26 2.23
N LEU A 36 -6.37 0.76 0.99
CA LEU A 36 -7.44 0.46 0.02
C LEU A 36 -7.39 -0.99 -0.45
N LEU A 37 -6.18 -1.52 -0.73
CA LEU A 37 -6.00 -2.90 -1.19
C LEU A 37 -6.27 -3.94 -0.10
N ARG A 38 -6.05 -3.60 1.18
CA ARG A 38 -6.26 -4.43 2.39
C ARG A 38 -5.39 -5.68 2.50
N THR A 39 -4.99 -6.30 1.39
CA THR A 39 -4.25 -7.55 1.34
C THR A 39 -3.18 -7.51 0.26
N GLY A 40 -2.04 -8.16 0.53
CA GLY A 40 -0.99 -8.37 -0.45
C GLY A 40 -1.25 -9.60 -1.33
N ARG A 41 -0.22 -10.06 -2.02
CA ARG A 41 -0.23 -11.28 -2.85
C ARG A 41 0.80 -12.29 -2.33
N PRO A 42 0.75 -13.57 -2.74
CA PRO A 42 1.76 -14.54 -2.33
C PRO A 42 3.18 -14.03 -2.60
N GLY A 43 3.99 -13.95 -1.55
CA GLY A 43 5.34 -13.44 -1.67
C GLY A 43 5.44 -11.92 -1.90
N MET A 44 4.42 -11.10 -1.56
CA MET A 44 4.52 -9.65 -1.35
C MET A 44 3.48 -9.13 -0.35
N ASN A 45 3.88 -8.33 0.63
CA ASN A 45 2.92 -7.66 1.51
C ASN A 45 2.19 -6.51 0.78
N VAL A 46 1.08 -6.05 1.35
CA VAL A 46 0.22 -5.03 0.70
C VAL A 46 0.92 -3.69 0.46
N VAL A 47 1.87 -3.30 1.31
CA VAL A 47 2.65 -2.07 1.13
C VAL A 47 3.65 -2.23 -0.02
N GLU A 48 4.27 -3.40 -0.15
CA GLU A 48 5.14 -3.73 -1.29
C GLU A 48 4.35 -3.73 -2.61
N VAL A 49 3.16 -4.34 -2.63
CA VAL A 49 2.26 -4.30 -3.81
C VAL A 49 1.90 -2.86 -4.17
N ALA A 50 1.56 -2.04 -3.17
CA ALA A 50 1.24 -0.63 -3.39
C ALA A 50 2.43 0.18 -3.94
N ARG A 51 3.65 -0.10 -3.46
CA ARG A 51 4.88 0.51 -4.00
C ARG A 51 5.10 0.11 -5.46
N GLU A 52 4.96 -1.17 -5.80
CA GLU A 52 5.11 -1.65 -7.18
C GLU A 52 4.11 -0.98 -8.13
N LEU A 53 2.86 -0.79 -7.71
CA LEU A 53 1.86 -0.07 -8.49
C LEU A 53 2.27 1.39 -8.71
N LEU A 54 2.75 2.09 -7.68
CA LEU A 54 3.22 3.46 -7.82
C LEU A 54 4.46 3.56 -8.71
N ASP A 55 5.38 2.62 -8.61
CA ASP A 55 6.59 2.59 -9.43
C ASP A 55 6.26 2.34 -10.91
N ARG A 56 5.24 1.52 -11.18
CA ARG A 56 4.77 1.20 -12.53
C ARG A 56 3.99 2.34 -13.17
N TYR A 57 3.02 2.92 -12.46
CA TYR A 57 2.08 3.91 -13.01
C TYR A 57 2.41 5.36 -12.65
N LYS A 58 3.48 5.60 -11.87
CA LYS A 58 4.10 6.91 -11.53
C LYS A 58 3.24 7.91 -10.74
N SER A 59 1.91 7.86 -10.86
CA SER A 59 1.00 8.75 -10.15
C SER A 59 -0.35 8.09 -9.90
N PHE A 60 -1.09 8.60 -8.91
CA PHE A 60 -2.47 8.18 -8.66
C PHE A 60 -3.40 8.45 -9.85
N ALA A 61 -3.18 9.54 -10.57
CA ALA A 61 -4.01 9.91 -11.72
C ALA A 61 -3.89 8.85 -12.82
N GLU A 62 -2.67 8.45 -13.16
CA GLU A 62 -2.41 7.40 -14.13
C GLU A 62 -2.92 6.04 -13.64
N LEU A 63 -2.65 5.68 -12.38
CA LEU A 63 -3.17 4.45 -11.78
C LEU A 63 -4.70 4.37 -11.82
N SER A 64 -5.39 5.49 -11.58
CA SER A 64 -6.87 5.55 -11.58
C SER A 64 -7.49 5.36 -12.97
N ARG A 65 -6.71 5.53 -14.03
CA ARG A 65 -7.14 5.36 -15.42
C ARG A 65 -6.88 3.95 -15.95
N CYS A 66 -6.09 3.15 -15.24
CA CYS A 66 -5.78 1.79 -15.65
C CYS A 66 -7.02 0.89 -15.55
N SER A 67 -7.24 0.14 -16.62
CA SER A 67 -8.20 -0.95 -16.65
C SER A 67 -7.72 -2.12 -15.80
N VAL A 68 -8.65 -3.00 -15.40
CA VAL A 68 -8.31 -4.23 -14.66
C VAL A 68 -7.28 -5.06 -15.43
N LYS A 69 -7.38 -5.12 -16.75
CA LYS A 69 -6.46 -5.89 -17.60
C LYS A 69 -5.02 -5.36 -17.54
N GLU A 70 -4.83 -4.06 -17.32
CA GLU A 70 -3.51 -3.47 -17.18
C GLU A 70 -2.93 -3.70 -15.78
N LEU A 71 -3.79 -3.92 -14.77
CA LEU A 71 -3.42 -4.14 -13.37
C LEU A 71 -3.23 -5.62 -13.00
N SER A 72 -3.71 -6.55 -13.84
CA SER A 72 -3.51 -8.00 -13.75
C SER A 72 -2.06 -8.42 -13.97
#